data_AF-A0A966DHA0-F1
#
_entry.id   AF-A0A966DHA0-F1
#
_cell.length_a   1.000
_cell.length_b   1.000
_cell.length_c   1.000
_cell.angle_alpha   90.00
_cell.angle_beta   90.00
_cell.angle_gamma   90.00
#
_symmetry.space_group_name_H-M   'P 1'
#
loop_
_entity.id
_entity.type
_entity.pdbx_description
1 polymer ?
#
loop_
_entity_poly.entity_id
_entity_poly.type
_entity_poly.pdbx_seq_one_letter_code
_entity_poly.pdbx_strand_id
1 'polypeptide(L)'
;MKKYRALLISLLLSMSSLYAISTGTYDDPLYGTAMINAIPHYFAFGEVFTLLQREWFWKGFLIALFLVPVAGSIHYMIIGPKVFSHDGKKIFAFSLIMRIMHNLAALAFLVLVPTGFVMAFGDFFGGGTFVRVCKNLHGIATPIFAITVLPMIIAWIRDMIFNMDDVKWMMIVGGYLSKEKKPIPAGKFNAGQKAWFWIAMPGGIVMIITGVLMFFLNSNLSPVATFFGVSQIDLLRISAIVHNVLGMVVATFFMVHVYMAAIAIKGAIHSMISGYKEEEEVAILHSSWYKKLKEQGKV
;
A
#
# COMPACT_ATOMS: atom_id res chain seq x y z
N MET A 1 8.62 -10.30 -23.84
CA MET A 1 9.54 -11.26 -23.17
C MET A 1 10.84 -10.62 -22.67
N LYS A 2 11.56 -9.78 -23.45
CA LYS A 2 12.82 -9.16 -23.01
C LYS A 2 12.70 -8.23 -21.77
N LYS A 3 11.61 -7.47 -21.64
CA LYS A 3 11.39 -6.54 -20.50
C LYS A 3 11.18 -7.25 -19.15
N TYR A 4 10.52 -8.42 -19.14
CA TYR A 4 10.32 -9.22 -17.92
C TYR A 4 11.59 -9.95 -17.48
N ARG A 5 12.47 -10.32 -18.43
CA ARG A 5 13.80 -10.86 -18.12
C ARG A 5 14.68 -9.82 -17.44
N ALA A 6 14.65 -8.57 -17.88
CA ALA A 6 15.41 -7.50 -17.24
C ALA A 6 14.94 -7.22 -15.80
N LEU A 7 13.63 -7.24 -15.56
CA LEU A 7 13.07 -7.07 -14.22
C LEU A 7 13.44 -8.25 -13.30
N LEU A 8 13.32 -9.48 -13.78
CA LEU A 8 13.71 -10.69 -13.06
C LEU A 8 15.21 -10.72 -12.77
N ILE A 9 16.05 -10.32 -13.73
CA ILE A 9 17.51 -10.20 -13.55
C ILE A 9 17.84 -9.09 -12.55
N SER A 10 17.13 -7.97 -12.55
CA SER A 10 17.33 -6.91 -11.55
C SER A 10 16.88 -7.33 -10.14
N LEU A 11 15.82 -8.14 -10.04
CA LEU A 11 15.38 -8.74 -8.79
C LEU A 11 16.40 -9.78 -8.30
N LEU A 12 16.94 -10.59 -9.20
CA LEU A 12 17.98 -11.57 -8.89
C LEU A 12 19.32 -10.91 -8.52
N LEU A 13 19.67 -9.79 -9.14
CA LEU A 13 20.88 -9.00 -8.83
C LEU A 13 20.76 -8.24 -7.49
N SER A 14 19.55 -7.81 -7.13
CA SER A 14 19.28 -7.27 -5.79
C SER A 14 19.27 -8.36 -4.72
N MET A 15 18.81 -9.57 -5.05
CA MET A 15 18.95 -10.75 -4.18
C MET A 15 20.41 -11.19 -4.03
N SER A 16 21.25 -11.12 -5.07
CA SER A 16 22.67 -11.47 -4.97
C SER A 16 23.49 -10.46 -4.17
N SER A 17 23.10 -9.18 -4.19
CA SER A 17 23.72 -8.16 -3.33
C SER A 17 23.30 -8.30 -1.87
N LEU A 18 22.06 -8.74 -1.60
CA LEU A 18 21.64 -9.14 -0.24
C LEU A 18 22.36 -10.41 0.24
N TYR A 19 22.62 -11.38 -0.65
CA TYR A 19 23.41 -12.57 -0.35
C TYR A 19 24.88 -12.26 -0.04
N ALA A 20 25.48 -11.26 -0.72
CA ALA A 20 26.85 -10.83 -0.44
C ALA A 20 26.98 -10.08 0.91
N ILE A 21 25.89 -9.47 1.39
CA ILE A 21 25.84 -8.85 2.73
C ILE A 21 25.73 -9.92 3.83
N SER A 22 25.09 -11.07 3.55
CA SER A 22 24.95 -12.21 4.46
C SER A 22 26.17 -13.16 4.51
N THR A 23 27.29 -12.79 3.90
CA THR A 23 28.55 -13.54 4.01
C THR A 23 29.66 -12.73 4.67
N GLY A 24 29.36 -11.50 5.11
CA GLY A 24 30.27 -10.72 5.95
C GLY A 24 30.31 -11.29 7.36
N THR A 25 31.50 -11.63 7.86
CA THR A 25 31.71 -12.09 9.23
C THR A 25 31.44 -10.95 10.21
N TYR A 26 30.23 -10.91 10.77
CA TYR A 26 29.91 -10.10 11.94
C TYR A 26 30.01 -10.99 13.19
N ASP A 27 30.94 -10.67 14.08
CA ASP A 27 31.00 -11.20 15.45
C ASP A 27 29.80 -10.64 16.25
N ASP A 28 28.60 -11.11 15.96
CA ASP A 28 27.38 -10.76 16.70
C ASP A 28 27.07 -11.89 17.71
N PRO A 29 26.78 -11.57 19.00
CA PRO A 29 26.39 -12.54 20.02
C PRO A 29 25.21 -13.47 19.66
N LEU A 30 24.40 -13.12 18.64
CA LEU A 30 23.40 -14.01 18.03
C LEU A 30 24.00 -15.26 17.36
N TYR A 31 25.27 -15.21 16.98
CA TYR A 31 26.02 -16.22 16.23
C TYR A 31 27.02 -16.97 17.11
N GLY A 32 26.83 -16.91 18.43
CA GLY A 32 27.62 -17.64 19.41
C GLY A 32 27.27 -19.13 19.50
N THR A 33 28.04 -19.84 20.33
CA THR A 33 28.10 -21.31 20.56
C THR A 33 26.78 -22.03 20.90
N ALA A 34 25.65 -21.33 20.95
CA ALA A 34 24.31 -21.87 21.19
C ALA A 34 23.50 -22.13 19.90
N MET A 35 24.05 -21.85 18.70
CA MET A 35 23.38 -22.18 17.45
C MET A 35 23.19 -23.69 17.30
N ILE A 36 21.94 -24.11 17.03
CA ILE A 36 21.64 -25.48 16.63
C ILE A 36 22.21 -25.68 15.22
N ASN A 37 23.41 -26.25 15.13
CA ASN A 37 24.09 -26.63 13.87
C ASN A 37 23.33 -27.71 13.05
N ALA A 38 22.11 -28.07 13.43
CA ALA A 38 21.32 -29.16 12.86
C ALA A 38 20.32 -28.72 11.79
N ILE A 39 20.36 -27.47 11.30
CA ILE A 39 19.51 -27.02 10.19
C ILE A 39 20.36 -26.78 8.95
N PRO A 40 20.52 -27.79 8.07
CA PRO A 40 21.08 -27.60 6.73
C PRO A 40 20.33 -26.46 6.02
N HIS A 41 21.07 -25.54 5.38
CA HIS A 41 20.54 -24.37 4.65
C HIS A 41 19.98 -23.20 5.48
N TYR A 42 20.28 -23.10 6.78
CA TYR A 42 20.03 -21.84 7.53
C TYR A 42 20.71 -20.61 6.88
N PHE A 43 21.86 -20.83 6.22
CA PHE A 43 22.75 -19.83 5.62
C PHE A 43 22.27 -19.12 4.33
N ALA A 44 21.02 -19.32 3.88
CA ALA A 44 20.47 -18.54 2.77
C ALA A 44 19.83 -17.24 3.26
N PHE A 45 18.51 -17.19 3.41
CA PHE A 45 17.78 -15.99 3.81
C PHE A 45 17.61 -15.84 5.34
N GLY A 46 18.12 -16.78 6.14
CA GLY A 46 17.91 -16.83 7.59
C GLY A 46 18.49 -15.62 8.33
N GLU A 47 19.73 -15.24 7.99
CA GLU A 47 20.41 -14.07 8.56
C GLU A 47 19.68 -12.77 8.24
N VAL A 48 19.44 -12.51 6.94
CA VAL A 48 18.74 -11.31 6.49
C VAL A 48 17.34 -11.21 7.11
N PHE A 49 16.61 -12.32 7.16
CA PHE A 49 15.31 -12.38 7.80
C PHE A 49 15.38 -11.99 9.28
N THR A 50 16.32 -12.58 10.03
CA THR A 50 16.46 -12.34 11.47
C THR A 50 16.87 -10.90 11.75
N LEU A 51 17.83 -10.37 11.00
CA LEU A 51 18.28 -8.98 11.10
C LEU A 51 17.14 -8.01 10.84
N LEU A 52 16.40 -8.19 9.73
CA LEU A 52 15.30 -7.30 9.37
C LEU A 52 14.16 -7.35 10.40
N GLN A 53 13.80 -8.55 10.86
CA GLN A 53 12.73 -8.75 11.83
C GLN A 53 13.07 -8.14 13.19
N ARG A 54 14.30 -8.30 13.66
CA ARG A 54 14.77 -7.80 14.95
C ARG A 54 15.01 -6.29 14.93
N GLU A 55 15.74 -5.79 13.94
CA GLU A 55 16.32 -4.45 14.01
C GLU A 55 15.57 -3.38 13.20
N TRP A 56 14.97 -3.76 12.07
CA TRP A 56 14.55 -2.76 11.07
C TRP A 56 13.05 -2.64 10.91
N PHE A 57 12.29 -3.74 10.91
CA PHE A 57 10.87 -3.67 10.60
C PHE A 57 10.07 -2.89 11.63
N TRP A 58 10.30 -3.09 12.94
CA TRP A 58 9.60 -2.31 13.95
C TRP A 58 9.88 -0.80 13.82
N LYS A 59 11.13 -0.41 13.49
CA LYS A 59 11.51 0.99 13.26
C LYS A 59 10.78 1.54 12.03
N GLY A 60 10.74 0.77 10.95
CA GLY A 60 10.04 1.15 9.72
C GLY A 60 8.52 1.30 9.93
N PHE A 61 7.89 0.37 10.65
CA PHE A 61 6.48 0.49 11.05
C PHE A 61 6.24 1.68 11.98
N LEU A 62 7.17 1.98 12.89
CA LEU A 62 7.07 3.14 13.77
C LEU A 62 7.13 4.45 12.96
N ILE A 63 8.05 4.54 12.02
CA ILE A 63 8.14 5.66 11.08
C ILE A 63 6.83 5.77 10.30
N ALA A 64 6.35 4.68 9.69
CA ALA A 64 5.08 4.69 8.94
C ALA A 64 3.91 5.21 9.80
N LEU A 65 3.80 4.71 11.04
CA LEU A 65 2.74 5.04 11.98
C LEU A 65 2.71 6.54 12.34
N PHE A 66 3.87 7.16 12.55
CA PHE A 66 3.95 8.56 13.00
C PHE A 66 4.15 9.56 11.87
N LEU A 67 4.81 9.17 10.77
CA LEU A 67 5.12 10.07 9.66
C LEU A 67 3.86 10.73 9.10
N VAL A 68 2.82 9.94 8.82
CA VAL A 68 1.61 10.45 8.17
C VAL A 68 0.75 11.30 9.11
N PRO A 69 0.46 10.89 10.37
CA PRO A 69 -0.25 11.76 11.30
C PRO A 69 0.47 13.07 11.58
N VAL A 70 1.81 13.05 11.74
CA VAL A 70 2.60 14.27 11.96
C VAL A 70 2.57 15.16 10.72
N ALA A 71 2.86 14.63 9.54
CA ALA A 71 2.82 15.40 8.29
C ALA A 71 1.42 15.95 8.00
N GLY A 72 0.39 15.15 8.23
CA GLY A 72 -1.02 15.56 8.09
C GLY A 72 -1.42 16.64 9.10
N SER A 73 -0.92 16.58 10.34
CA SER A 73 -1.15 17.61 11.35
C SER A 73 -0.48 18.92 10.97
N ILE A 74 0.78 18.87 10.52
CA ILE A 74 1.51 20.04 10.01
C ILE A 74 0.78 20.63 8.80
N HIS A 75 0.39 19.82 7.83
CA HIS A 75 -0.38 20.27 6.68
C HIS A 75 -1.71 20.93 7.10
N TYR A 76 -2.43 20.34 8.06
CA TYR A 76 -3.68 20.90 8.56
C TYR A 76 -3.49 22.25 9.25
N MET A 77 -2.45 22.39 10.09
CA MET A 77 -2.17 23.64 10.81
C MET A 77 -1.70 24.77 9.89
N ILE A 78 -0.85 24.45 8.90
CA ILE A 78 -0.25 25.47 8.02
C ILE A 78 -1.17 25.81 6.86
N ILE A 79 -1.72 24.80 6.18
CA ILE A 79 -2.49 24.95 4.94
C ILE A 79 -4.00 24.84 5.20
N GLY A 80 -4.41 23.81 5.94
CA GLY A 80 -5.81 23.52 6.21
C GLY A 80 -6.53 22.77 5.08
N PRO A 81 -7.80 22.43 5.30
CA PRO A 81 -8.60 21.69 4.32
C PRO A 81 -9.02 22.57 3.14
N LYS A 82 -8.99 22.04 1.92
CA LYS A 82 -9.63 22.68 0.76
C LYS A 82 -11.14 22.41 0.83
N VAL A 83 -11.93 23.48 0.78
CA VAL A 83 -13.40 23.44 0.83
C VAL A 83 -13.96 23.95 -0.49
N PHE A 84 -14.83 23.21 -1.14
CA PHE A 84 -15.49 23.60 -2.39
C PHE A 84 -16.98 23.90 -2.15
N SER A 85 -17.56 24.78 -2.96
CA SER A 85 -18.99 25.08 -2.95
C SER A 85 -19.78 23.84 -3.36
N HIS A 86 -20.91 23.65 -2.69
CA HIS A 86 -21.88 22.58 -2.94
C HIS A 86 -23.14 23.11 -3.64
N ASP A 87 -23.12 24.38 -4.06
CA ASP A 87 -24.26 25.08 -4.69
C ASP A 87 -24.29 24.86 -6.22
N GLY A 88 -23.22 24.31 -6.79
CA GLY A 88 -23.05 24.08 -8.22
C GLY A 88 -23.67 22.77 -8.71
N LYS A 89 -23.42 22.44 -9.99
CA LYS A 89 -23.82 21.15 -10.54
C LYS A 89 -23.00 20.03 -9.91
N LYS A 90 -23.55 18.82 -9.95
CA LYS A 90 -22.87 17.59 -9.51
C LYS A 90 -22.43 16.76 -10.71
N ILE A 91 -21.18 16.36 -10.71
CA ILE A 91 -20.56 15.58 -11.80
C ILE A 91 -20.51 14.11 -11.37
N PHE A 92 -21.14 13.25 -12.16
CA PHE A 92 -21.09 11.80 -11.92
C PHE A 92 -19.68 11.26 -12.16
N ALA A 93 -19.08 10.68 -11.12
CA ALA A 93 -17.71 10.18 -11.12
C ALA A 93 -17.63 8.66 -10.96
N PHE A 94 -18.49 8.07 -10.12
CA PHE A 94 -18.37 6.65 -9.71
C PHE A 94 -19.70 5.90 -9.79
N SER A 95 -19.70 4.78 -10.51
CA SER A 95 -20.85 3.88 -10.55
C SER A 95 -21.10 3.18 -9.21
N LEU A 96 -22.30 2.65 -9.02
CA LEU A 96 -22.65 1.92 -7.79
C LEU A 96 -21.70 0.74 -7.54
N ILE A 97 -21.37 -0.04 -8.56
CA ILE A 97 -20.44 -1.18 -8.43
C ILE A 97 -19.05 -0.71 -7.97
N MET A 98 -18.52 0.38 -8.54
CA MET A 98 -17.24 0.96 -8.11
C MET A 98 -17.27 1.35 -6.62
N ARG A 99 -18.38 1.94 -6.18
CA ARG A 99 -18.57 2.34 -4.78
C ARG A 99 -18.66 1.14 -3.84
N ILE A 100 -19.44 0.12 -4.20
CA ILE A 100 -19.57 -1.10 -3.38
C ILE A 100 -18.21 -1.79 -3.22
N MET A 101 -17.49 -2.01 -4.33
CA MET A 101 -16.17 -2.67 -4.28
C MET A 101 -15.17 -1.86 -3.47
N HIS A 102 -15.14 -0.53 -3.64
CA HIS A 102 -14.29 0.33 -2.83
C HIS A 102 -14.64 0.27 -1.34
N ASN A 103 -15.91 0.38 -0.98
CA ASN A 103 -16.32 0.37 0.44
C ASN A 103 -16.04 -0.98 1.10
N LEU A 104 -16.15 -2.07 0.35
CA LEU A 104 -15.75 -3.40 0.81
C LEU A 104 -14.24 -3.50 1.03
N ALA A 105 -13.44 -2.93 0.12
CA ALA A 105 -11.99 -2.85 0.28
C ALA A 105 -11.61 -1.96 1.48
N ALA A 106 -12.30 -0.83 1.66
CA ALA A 106 -12.08 0.09 2.77
C ALA A 106 -12.37 -0.61 4.11
N LEU A 107 -13.47 -1.36 4.20
CA LEU A 107 -13.79 -2.16 5.39
C LEU A 107 -12.69 -3.18 5.70
N ALA A 108 -12.18 -3.88 4.68
CA ALA A 108 -11.07 -4.81 4.87
C ALA A 108 -9.81 -4.09 5.37
N PHE A 109 -9.45 -2.94 4.80
CA PHE A 109 -8.29 -2.15 5.22
C PHE A 109 -8.40 -1.60 6.65
N LEU A 110 -9.61 -1.23 7.09
CA LEU A 110 -9.86 -0.83 8.48
C LEU A 110 -9.59 -1.96 9.49
N VAL A 111 -9.55 -3.21 9.04
CA VAL A 111 -9.13 -4.36 9.86
C VAL A 111 -7.67 -4.71 9.61
N LEU A 112 -7.24 -4.83 8.35
CA LEU A 112 -5.91 -5.27 7.96
C LEU A 112 -4.80 -4.35 8.49
N VAL A 113 -4.95 -3.03 8.33
CA VAL A 113 -3.88 -2.09 8.70
C VAL A 113 -3.67 -2.05 10.23
N PRO A 114 -4.71 -1.85 11.07
CA PRO A 114 -4.52 -1.86 12.52
C PRO A 114 -4.01 -3.21 13.06
N THR A 115 -4.56 -4.32 12.57
CA THR A 115 -4.11 -5.66 13.01
C THR A 115 -2.67 -5.95 12.58
N GLY A 116 -2.26 -5.48 11.39
CA GLY A 116 -0.87 -5.56 10.92
C GLY A 116 0.10 -4.79 11.82
N PHE A 117 -0.27 -3.58 12.25
CA PHE A 117 0.51 -2.82 13.24
C PHE A 117 0.59 -3.54 14.59
N VAL A 118 -0.52 -4.09 15.10
CA VAL A 118 -0.50 -4.87 16.35
C VAL A 118 0.44 -6.08 16.24
N MET A 119 0.44 -6.77 15.11
CA MET A 119 1.37 -7.89 14.87
C MET A 119 2.83 -7.42 14.78
N ALA A 120 3.10 -6.31 14.10
CA ALA A 120 4.44 -5.73 13.99
C ALA A 120 5.02 -5.30 15.35
N PHE A 121 4.16 -4.86 16.28
CA PHE A 121 4.52 -4.49 17.64
C PHE A 121 4.10 -5.54 18.68
N GLY A 122 4.06 -6.82 18.29
CA GLY A 122 3.52 -7.89 19.14
C GLY A 122 4.17 -7.96 20.53
N ASP A 123 5.49 -7.74 20.61
CA ASP A 123 6.23 -7.73 21.87
C ASP A 123 5.81 -6.58 22.80
N PHE A 124 5.59 -5.38 22.24
CA PHE A 124 5.09 -4.23 23.00
C PHE A 124 3.70 -4.50 23.60
N PHE A 125 2.85 -5.24 22.89
CA PHE A 125 1.54 -5.66 23.37
C PHE A 125 1.57 -6.91 24.27
N GLY A 126 2.74 -7.45 24.60
CA GLY A 126 2.91 -8.64 25.44
C GLY A 126 2.50 -9.95 24.76
N GLY A 127 2.31 -9.95 23.43
CA GLY A 127 1.94 -11.13 22.66
C GLY A 127 0.57 -11.72 23.05
N GLY A 128 0.54 -13.04 23.20
CA GLY A 128 -0.60 -13.77 23.77
C GLY A 128 -1.91 -13.68 22.97
N THR A 129 -3.04 -13.65 23.70
CA THR A 129 -4.39 -13.73 23.12
C THR A 129 -4.70 -12.54 22.22
N PHE A 130 -4.33 -11.31 22.61
CA PHE A 130 -4.64 -10.11 21.85
C PHE A 130 -4.01 -10.14 20.45
N VAL A 131 -2.70 -10.37 20.37
CA VAL A 131 -1.98 -10.47 19.09
C VAL A 131 -2.52 -11.63 18.25
N ARG A 132 -2.88 -12.75 18.87
CA ARG A 132 -3.48 -13.90 18.17
C ARG A 132 -4.85 -13.57 17.57
N VAL A 133 -5.70 -12.83 18.29
CA VAL A 133 -6.99 -12.35 17.78
C VAL A 133 -6.76 -11.42 16.60
N CYS A 134 -5.84 -10.46 16.69
CA CYS A 134 -5.48 -9.58 15.58
C CYS A 134 -4.98 -10.37 14.35
N LYS A 135 -4.12 -11.38 14.55
CA LYS A 135 -3.68 -12.29 13.47
C LYS A 135 -4.84 -12.98 12.76
N ASN A 136 -5.81 -13.47 13.52
CA ASN A 136 -6.98 -14.15 12.95
C ASN A 136 -7.91 -13.18 12.23
N LEU A 137 -8.17 -12.00 12.79
CA LEU A 137 -8.93 -10.94 12.13
C LEU A 137 -8.26 -10.47 10.84
N HIS A 138 -6.93 -10.34 10.83
CA HIS A 138 -6.14 -10.03 9.64
C HIS A 138 -6.35 -11.10 8.54
N GLY A 139 -6.29 -12.38 8.93
CA GLY A 139 -6.58 -13.50 8.03
C GLY A 139 -8.00 -13.46 7.46
N ILE A 140 -9.01 -13.15 8.28
CA ILE A 140 -10.42 -13.07 7.87
C ILE A 140 -10.70 -11.88 6.94
N ALA A 141 -10.04 -10.74 7.17
CA ALA A 141 -10.20 -9.56 6.32
C ALA A 141 -9.53 -9.72 4.95
N THR A 142 -8.54 -10.61 4.83
CA THR A 142 -7.81 -10.85 3.58
C THR A 142 -8.72 -11.31 2.43
N PRO A 143 -9.57 -12.34 2.58
CA PRO A 143 -10.55 -12.71 1.54
C PRO A 143 -11.47 -11.57 1.11
N ILE A 144 -11.91 -10.74 2.07
CA ILE A 144 -12.78 -9.59 1.78
C ILE A 144 -12.05 -8.59 0.89
N PHE A 145 -10.78 -8.30 1.17
CA PHE A 145 -9.98 -7.47 0.27
C PHE A 145 -9.76 -8.17 -1.09
N ALA A 146 -9.39 -9.45 -1.10
CA ALA A 146 -9.04 -10.18 -2.30
C ALA A 146 -10.14 -10.17 -3.37
N ILE A 147 -11.42 -10.31 -2.98
CA ILE A 147 -12.54 -10.28 -3.93
C ILE A 147 -12.75 -8.90 -4.58
N THR A 148 -12.25 -7.82 -3.96
CA THR A 148 -12.42 -6.45 -4.48
C THR A 148 -11.35 -6.05 -5.50
N VAL A 149 -10.17 -6.69 -5.45
CA VAL A 149 -8.99 -6.28 -6.22
C VAL A 149 -9.25 -6.35 -7.73
N LEU A 150 -9.67 -7.49 -8.25
CA LEU A 150 -9.85 -7.67 -9.69
C LEU A 150 -10.96 -6.76 -10.25
N PRO A 151 -12.15 -6.65 -9.63
CA PRO A 151 -13.17 -5.68 -10.05
C PRO A 151 -12.66 -4.23 -10.06
N MET A 152 -11.92 -3.80 -9.03
CA MET A 152 -11.40 -2.42 -8.95
C MET A 152 -10.33 -2.15 -10.00
N ILE A 153 -9.44 -3.12 -10.29
CA ILE A 153 -8.48 -3.01 -11.38
C ILE A 153 -9.22 -2.83 -12.71
N ILE A 154 -10.16 -3.72 -13.03
CA ILE A 154 -10.92 -3.65 -14.29
C ILE A 154 -11.65 -2.31 -14.41
N ALA A 155 -12.25 -1.84 -13.31
CA ALA A 155 -13.04 -0.61 -13.28
C ALA A 155 -12.20 0.65 -13.51
N TRP A 156 -10.95 0.70 -13.04
CA TRP A 156 -10.18 1.94 -13.01
C TRP A 156 -8.89 1.93 -13.84
N ILE A 157 -8.37 0.78 -14.27
CA ILE A 157 -7.05 0.67 -14.90
C ILE A 157 -6.84 1.66 -16.06
N ARG A 158 -7.88 1.92 -16.86
CA ARG A 158 -7.81 2.85 -17.99
C ARG A 158 -7.55 4.29 -17.55
N ASP A 159 -8.20 4.74 -16.48
CA ASP A 159 -8.05 6.10 -15.95
C ASP A 159 -6.78 6.24 -15.09
N MET A 160 -6.17 5.12 -14.68
CA MET A 160 -5.01 5.06 -13.78
C MET A 160 -3.65 5.05 -14.48
N ILE A 161 -3.63 5.12 -15.82
CA ILE A 161 -2.39 5.21 -16.59
C ILE A 161 -1.79 6.61 -16.42
N PHE A 162 -0.50 6.66 -16.09
CA PHE A 162 0.25 7.91 -15.97
C PHE A 162 0.36 8.64 -17.32
N ASN A 163 0.22 9.96 -17.30
CA ASN A 163 0.28 10.85 -18.44
C ASN A 163 1.01 12.16 -18.09
N MET A 164 1.09 13.10 -19.04
CA MET A 164 1.84 14.35 -18.84
C MET A 164 1.23 15.29 -17.79
N ASP A 165 -0.07 15.19 -17.51
CA ASP A 165 -0.66 15.95 -16.41
C ASP A 165 -0.14 15.47 -15.07
N ASP A 166 0.17 14.18 -14.92
CA ASP A 166 0.71 13.65 -13.68
C ASP A 166 2.11 14.20 -13.39
N VAL A 167 2.94 14.38 -14.43
CA VAL A 167 4.26 15.03 -14.28
C VAL A 167 4.10 16.47 -13.82
N LYS A 168 3.20 17.23 -14.46
CA LYS A 168 2.88 18.61 -14.05
C LYS A 168 2.33 18.67 -12.63
N TRP A 169 1.48 17.73 -12.28
CA TRP A 169 0.90 17.60 -10.95
C TRP A 169 1.98 17.34 -9.89
N MET A 170 2.93 16.45 -10.16
CA MET A 170 4.04 16.14 -9.25
C MET A 170 4.96 17.34 -9.04
N MET A 171 5.25 18.13 -10.09
CA MET A 171 6.07 19.35 -9.99
C MET A 171 5.49 20.40 -9.03
N ILE A 172 4.17 20.39 -8.82
CA ILE A 172 3.48 21.30 -7.90
C ILE A 172 2.89 20.58 -6.68
N VAL A 173 3.19 19.29 -6.51
CA VAL A 173 2.66 18.41 -5.44
C VAL A 173 1.13 18.53 -5.30
N GLY A 174 0.45 18.58 -6.45
CA GLY A 174 -1.00 18.72 -6.54
C GLY A 174 -1.59 20.05 -6.04
N GLY A 175 -0.74 21.05 -5.79
CA GLY A 175 -1.17 22.31 -5.18
C GLY A 175 -1.67 22.16 -3.75
N TYR A 176 -1.39 21.02 -3.09
CA TYR A 176 -1.83 20.77 -1.72
C TYR A 176 -1.04 21.58 -0.70
N LEU A 177 0.19 21.99 -1.03
CA LEU A 177 1.00 22.85 -0.16
C LEU A 177 0.66 24.35 -0.30
N SER A 178 -0.43 24.69 -1.00
CA SER A 178 -0.90 26.07 -1.18
C SER A 178 -2.36 26.21 -0.71
N LYS A 179 -2.66 27.35 -0.08
CA LYS A 179 -4.04 27.73 0.31
C LYS A 179 -4.88 28.15 -0.89
N GLU A 180 -4.25 28.55 -1.98
CA GLU A 180 -4.95 29.04 -3.15
C GLU A 180 -5.66 27.91 -3.91
N LYS A 181 -6.85 28.21 -4.42
CA LYS A 181 -7.59 27.35 -5.35
C LYS A 181 -7.25 27.79 -6.77
N LYS A 182 -6.26 27.15 -7.37
CA LYS A 182 -5.92 27.33 -8.79
C LYS A 182 -6.16 26.02 -9.53
N PRO A 183 -6.57 26.05 -10.81
CA PRO A 183 -6.74 24.85 -11.61
C PRO A 183 -5.46 24.00 -11.61
N ILE A 184 -5.60 22.76 -11.15
CA ILE A 184 -4.53 21.76 -11.05
C ILE A 184 -4.66 20.80 -12.24
N PRO A 185 -3.61 20.59 -13.04
CA PRO A 185 -3.66 19.66 -14.16
C PRO A 185 -3.82 18.23 -13.65
N ALA A 186 -4.97 17.64 -13.91
CA ALA A 186 -5.25 16.25 -13.59
C ALA A 186 -6.45 15.76 -14.41
N GLY A 187 -6.39 14.49 -14.80
CA GLY A 187 -7.53 13.77 -15.34
C GLY A 187 -8.55 13.43 -14.24
N LYS A 188 -9.40 12.43 -14.51
CA LYS A 188 -10.41 11.96 -13.54
C LYS A 188 -9.76 11.55 -12.20
N PHE A 189 -8.56 11.00 -12.27
CA PHE A 189 -7.69 10.79 -11.12
C PHE A 189 -6.39 11.57 -11.29
N ASN A 190 -5.87 12.10 -10.18
CA ASN A 190 -4.60 12.79 -10.12
C ASN A 190 -3.41 11.84 -9.87
N ALA A 191 -2.19 12.34 -9.99
CA ALA A 191 -0.98 11.52 -9.84
C ALA A 191 -0.89 10.78 -8.49
N GLY A 192 -1.29 11.43 -7.39
CA GLY A 192 -1.32 10.81 -6.07
C GLY A 192 -2.33 9.66 -5.96
N GLN A 193 -3.52 9.84 -6.53
CA GLN A 193 -4.54 8.77 -6.62
C GLN A 193 -4.07 7.60 -7.50
N LYS A 194 -3.37 7.89 -8.61
CA LYS A 194 -2.77 6.86 -9.46
C LYS A 194 -1.65 6.11 -8.75
N ALA A 195 -0.77 6.83 -8.04
CA ALA A 195 0.28 6.21 -7.23
C ALA A 195 -0.33 5.27 -6.18
N TRP A 196 -1.38 5.71 -5.49
CA TRP A 196 -2.13 4.86 -4.56
C TRP A 196 -2.71 3.62 -5.25
N PHE A 197 -3.34 3.77 -6.43
CA PHE A 197 -3.85 2.62 -7.18
C PHE A 197 -2.77 1.59 -7.50
N TRP A 198 -1.60 2.02 -7.99
CA TRP A 198 -0.51 1.12 -8.37
C TRP A 198 0.18 0.45 -7.16
N ILE A 199 0.14 1.09 -5.99
CA ILE A 199 0.62 0.50 -4.73
C ILE A 199 -0.44 -0.47 -4.16
N ALA A 200 -1.69 -0.03 -4.05
CA ALA A 200 -2.74 -0.78 -3.38
C ALA A 200 -3.20 -2.00 -4.18
N MET A 201 -3.33 -1.87 -5.51
CA MET A 201 -3.92 -2.93 -6.34
C MET A 201 -2.87 -4.02 -6.69
N PRO A 202 -1.83 -3.77 -7.51
CA PRO A 202 -0.74 -4.72 -7.70
C PRO A 202 -0.01 -5.12 -6.41
N GLY A 203 0.33 -4.15 -5.54
CA GLY A 203 0.97 -4.46 -4.27
C GLY A 203 0.04 -5.27 -3.36
N GLY A 204 -1.27 -5.00 -3.39
CA GLY A 204 -2.28 -5.82 -2.72
C GLY A 204 -2.30 -7.28 -3.18
N ILE A 205 -2.13 -7.55 -4.48
CA ILE A 205 -1.99 -8.92 -4.99
C ILE A 205 -0.78 -9.62 -4.37
N VAL A 206 0.38 -8.94 -4.32
CA VAL A 206 1.60 -9.49 -3.71
C VAL A 206 1.40 -9.72 -2.21
N MET A 207 0.74 -8.78 -1.52
CA MET A 207 0.39 -8.90 -0.10
C MET A 207 -0.55 -10.09 0.16
N ILE A 208 -1.55 -10.31 -0.69
CA ILE A 208 -2.46 -11.46 -0.59
C ILE A 208 -1.66 -12.76 -0.79
N ILE A 209 -0.82 -12.85 -1.82
CA ILE A 209 -0.04 -14.07 -2.10
C ILE A 209 0.90 -14.38 -0.93
N THR A 210 1.70 -13.42 -0.50
CA THR A 210 2.63 -13.59 0.63
C THR A 210 1.89 -13.88 1.94
N GLY A 211 0.76 -13.22 2.19
CA GLY A 211 -0.10 -13.45 3.34
C GLY A 211 -0.69 -14.85 3.36
N VAL A 212 -1.17 -15.37 2.23
CA VAL A 212 -1.67 -16.75 2.10
C VAL A 212 -0.56 -17.75 2.36
N LEU A 213 0.64 -17.56 1.79
CA LEU A 213 1.78 -18.44 2.04
C LEU A 213 2.14 -18.50 3.53
N MET A 214 2.17 -17.35 4.21
CA MET A 214 2.43 -17.29 5.65
C MET A 214 1.26 -17.86 6.48
N PHE A 215 0.01 -17.66 6.07
CA PHE A 215 -1.15 -18.16 6.82
C PHE A 215 -1.21 -19.69 6.82
N PHE A 216 -0.85 -20.31 5.69
CA PHE A 216 -0.77 -21.76 5.52
C PHE A 216 0.65 -22.33 5.74
N LEU A 217 1.44 -21.72 6.63
CA LEU A 217 2.84 -22.11 6.87
C LEU A 217 3.03 -23.60 7.25
N ASN A 218 2.02 -24.21 7.88
CA ASN A 218 2.02 -25.62 8.30
C ASN A 218 1.58 -26.59 7.20
N SER A 219 1.14 -26.09 6.04
CA SER A 219 0.74 -26.91 4.90
C SER A 219 1.96 -27.32 4.06
N ASN A 220 1.79 -28.33 3.20
CA ASN A 220 2.84 -28.74 2.26
C ASN A 220 2.96 -27.71 1.13
N LEU A 221 3.90 -26.77 1.25
CA LEU A 221 4.22 -25.75 0.25
C LEU A 221 5.40 -26.16 -0.65
N SER A 222 5.87 -27.40 -0.54
CA SER A 222 7.01 -27.92 -1.32
C SER A 222 6.84 -27.73 -2.83
N PRO A 223 5.66 -27.92 -3.46
CA PRO A 223 5.51 -27.69 -4.90
C PRO A 223 5.81 -26.23 -5.30
N VAL A 224 5.37 -25.27 -4.48
CA VAL A 224 5.63 -23.84 -4.71
C VAL A 224 7.10 -23.52 -4.45
N ALA A 225 7.65 -24.04 -3.36
CA ALA A 225 9.05 -23.82 -3.00
C ALA A 225 10.01 -24.36 -4.07
N THR A 226 9.79 -25.59 -4.55
CA THR A 226 10.56 -26.21 -5.63
C THR A 226 10.46 -25.46 -6.94
N PHE A 227 9.28 -24.91 -7.29
CA PHE A 227 9.12 -24.07 -8.48
C PHE A 227 10.05 -22.85 -8.46
N PHE A 228 10.29 -22.27 -7.29
CA PHE A 228 11.22 -21.15 -7.10
C PHE A 228 12.66 -21.58 -6.78
N GLY A 229 12.94 -22.89 -6.70
CA GLY A 229 14.28 -23.40 -6.39
C GLY A 229 14.74 -23.10 -4.96
N VAL A 230 13.80 -22.93 -4.02
CA VAL A 230 14.09 -22.60 -2.62
C VAL A 230 13.48 -23.63 -1.66
N SER A 231 13.94 -23.64 -0.42
CA SER A 231 13.30 -24.42 0.65
C SER A 231 11.95 -23.81 1.05
N GLN A 232 11.03 -24.60 1.64
CA GLN A 232 9.77 -24.06 2.17
C GLN A 232 10.01 -22.99 3.24
N ILE A 233 11.03 -23.15 4.08
CA ILE A 233 11.36 -22.15 5.10
C ILE A 233 11.84 -20.84 4.46
N ASP A 234 12.64 -20.89 3.40
CA ASP A 234 13.08 -19.68 2.70
C ASP A 234 11.95 -19.01 1.91
N LEU A 235 11.02 -19.79 1.35
CA LEU A 235 9.79 -19.25 0.76
C LEU A 235 8.99 -18.44 1.78
N LEU A 236 8.86 -18.94 3.02
CA LEU A 236 8.17 -18.25 4.11
C LEU A 236 8.93 -16.99 4.57
N ARG A 237 10.26 -17.07 4.69
CA ARG A 237 11.11 -15.92 5.05
C ARG A 237 11.01 -14.79 4.02
N ILE A 238 11.14 -15.13 2.73
CA ILE A 238 10.99 -14.16 1.63
C ILE A 238 9.58 -13.58 1.64
N SER A 239 8.56 -14.42 1.84
CA SER A 239 7.17 -13.96 1.94
C SER A 239 6.99 -12.94 3.05
N ALA A 240 7.52 -13.21 4.25
CA ALA A 240 7.46 -12.29 5.38
C ALA A 240 8.21 -10.98 5.14
N ILE A 241 9.41 -11.04 4.55
CA ILE A 241 10.20 -9.84 4.21
C ILE A 241 9.42 -8.97 3.22
N VAL A 242 8.94 -9.56 2.12
CA VAL A 242 8.18 -8.85 1.08
C VAL A 242 6.89 -8.28 1.67
N HIS A 243 6.18 -9.06 2.48
CA HIS A 243 4.94 -8.64 3.11
C HIS A 243 5.15 -7.47 4.08
N ASN A 244 6.20 -7.50 4.88
CA ASN A 244 6.50 -6.40 5.81
C ASN A 244 6.92 -5.13 5.05
N VAL A 245 7.79 -5.25 4.04
CA VAL A 245 8.22 -4.10 3.21
C VAL A 245 7.02 -3.45 2.51
N LEU A 246 6.22 -4.24 1.80
CA LEU A 246 5.02 -3.72 1.14
C LEU A 246 3.97 -3.26 2.16
N GLY A 247 3.84 -3.95 3.29
CA GLY A 247 2.94 -3.59 4.38
C GLY A 247 3.21 -2.19 4.91
N MET A 248 4.48 -1.82 5.12
CA MET A 248 4.86 -0.46 5.52
C MET A 248 4.46 0.58 4.46
N VAL A 249 4.74 0.31 3.18
CA VAL A 249 4.40 1.22 2.07
C VAL A 249 2.88 1.38 1.93
N VAL A 250 2.15 0.27 1.92
CA VAL A 250 0.70 0.23 1.80
C VAL A 250 0.04 0.90 3.00
N ALA A 251 0.49 0.65 4.23
CA ALA A 251 -0.03 1.30 5.42
C ALA A 251 0.19 2.81 5.38
N THR A 252 1.40 3.26 5.00
CA THR A 252 1.73 4.68 4.85
C THR A 252 0.80 5.36 3.83
N PHE A 253 0.69 4.80 2.62
CA PHE A 253 -0.16 5.38 1.59
C PHE A 253 -1.66 5.27 1.91
N PHE A 254 -2.09 4.23 2.64
CA PHE A 254 -3.46 4.12 3.11
C PHE A 254 -3.80 5.24 4.10
N MET A 255 -2.90 5.53 5.05
CA MET A 255 -3.09 6.66 5.97
C MET A 255 -3.13 7.99 5.22
N VAL A 256 -2.28 8.18 4.20
CA VAL A 256 -2.33 9.36 3.33
C VAL A 256 -3.67 9.43 2.59
N HIS A 257 -4.13 8.31 2.02
CA HIS A 257 -5.41 8.23 1.32
C HIS A 257 -6.59 8.63 2.21
N VAL A 258 -6.64 8.08 3.43
CA VAL A 258 -7.67 8.43 4.43
C VAL A 258 -7.58 9.91 4.82
N TYR A 259 -6.36 10.42 5.10
CA TYR A 259 -6.16 11.83 5.41
C TYR A 259 -6.67 12.75 4.30
N MET A 260 -6.31 12.45 3.05
CA MET A 260 -6.71 13.27 1.91
C MET A 260 -8.22 13.25 1.68
N ALA A 261 -8.86 12.09 1.82
CA ALA A 261 -10.29 11.93 1.59
C ALA A 261 -11.15 12.49 2.75
N ALA A 262 -10.74 12.28 4.00
CA ALA A 262 -11.52 12.63 5.17
C ALA A 262 -11.25 14.06 5.67
N ILE A 263 -10.01 14.55 5.52
CA ILE A 263 -9.56 15.79 6.15
C ILE A 263 -9.14 16.82 5.11
N ALA A 264 -8.17 16.51 4.24
CA ALA A 264 -7.55 17.53 3.38
C ALA A 264 -8.49 18.09 2.31
N ILE A 265 -9.44 17.29 1.80
CA ILE A 265 -10.43 17.70 0.81
C ILE A 265 -11.81 17.53 1.43
N LYS A 266 -12.39 18.63 1.92
CA LYS A 266 -13.66 18.59 2.66
C LYS A 266 -14.78 18.11 1.74
N GLY A 267 -15.41 17.01 2.14
CA GLY A 267 -16.55 16.44 1.41
C GLY A 267 -16.19 15.34 0.42
N ALA A 268 -14.90 15.05 0.15
CA ALA A 268 -14.49 14.07 -0.85
C ALA A 268 -15.06 12.66 -0.60
N ILE A 269 -15.26 12.26 0.66
CA ILE A 269 -15.93 10.99 1.04
C ILE A 269 -17.31 10.85 0.40
N HIS A 270 -18.07 11.94 0.24
CA HIS A 270 -19.41 11.89 -0.34
C HIS A 270 -19.41 11.39 -1.79
N SER A 271 -18.30 11.51 -2.51
CA SER A 271 -18.18 10.93 -3.85
C SER A 271 -18.21 9.40 -3.85
N MET A 272 -17.72 8.77 -2.78
CA MET A 272 -17.78 7.32 -2.60
C MET A 272 -19.10 6.82 -1.99
N ILE A 273 -19.92 7.74 -1.46
CA ILE A 273 -21.27 7.44 -0.96
C ILE A 273 -22.30 7.66 -2.07
N SER A 274 -22.29 8.80 -2.75
CA SER A 274 -23.29 9.20 -3.74
C SER A 274 -22.91 8.83 -5.17
N GLY A 275 -21.62 8.80 -5.50
CA GLY A 275 -21.11 8.66 -6.86
C GLY A 275 -20.82 9.99 -7.56
N TYR A 276 -21.11 11.13 -6.91
CA TYR A 276 -20.99 12.46 -7.50
C TYR A 276 -19.91 13.30 -6.83
N LYS A 277 -19.28 14.18 -7.60
CA LYS A 277 -18.34 15.21 -7.14
C LYS A 277 -18.95 16.59 -7.39
N GLU A 278 -18.62 17.56 -6.54
CA GLU A 278 -19.02 18.95 -6.74
C GLU A 278 -18.27 19.55 -7.95
N GLU A 279 -18.96 20.33 -8.78
CA GLU A 279 -18.37 20.88 -10.01
C GLU A 279 -17.13 21.75 -9.75
N GLU A 280 -17.12 22.58 -8.70
CA GLU A 280 -15.95 23.41 -8.36
C GLU A 280 -14.74 22.53 -8.00
N GLU A 281 -14.95 21.43 -7.26
CA GLU A 281 -13.87 20.48 -6.94
C GLU A 281 -13.27 19.91 -8.22
N VAL A 282 -14.10 19.52 -9.18
CA VAL A 282 -13.64 18.96 -10.46
C VAL A 282 -12.93 20.02 -11.30
N ALA A 283 -13.46 21.24 -11.37
CA ALA A 283 -12.84 22.34 -12.10
C ALA A 283 -11.45 22.71 -11.54
N ILE A 284 -11.28 22.66 -10.23
CA ILE A 284 -10.04 23.03 -9.55
C ILE A 284 -9.06 21.87 -9.45
N LEU A 285 -9.45 20.72 -8.91
CA LEU A 285 -8.53 19.61 -8.63
C LEU A 285 -8.35 18.63 -9.80
N HIS A 286 -9.23 18.69 -10.80
CA HIS A 286 -9.27 17.79 -11.96
C HIS A 286 -9.45 18.58 -13.26
N SER A 287 -8.71 19.68 -13.43
CA SER A 287 -9.00 20.69 -14.46
C SER A 287 -8.97 20.14 -15.90
N SER A 288 -8.09 19.19 -16.21
CA SER A 288 -8.05 18.54 -17.53
C SER A 288 -9.27 17.66 -17.77
N TRP A 289 -9.77 16.98 -16.73
CA TRP A 289 -11.02 16.24 -16.83
C TRP A 289 -12.21 17.17 -17.00
N TYR A 290 -12.26 18.27 -16.25
CA TYR A 290 -13.31 19.28 -16.39
C TYR A 290 -13.36 19.86 -17.81
N LYS A 291 -12.20 20.23 -18.37
CA LYS A 291 -12.09 20.69 -19.76
C LYS A 291 -12.66 19.67 -20.75
N LYS A 292 -12.30 18.39 -20.60
CA LYS A 292 -12.82 17.30 -21.44
C LYS A 292 -14.34 17.13 -21.30
N LEU A 293 -14.90 17.32 -20.11
CA LEU A 293 -16.35 17.26 -19.90
C LEU A 293 -17.07 18.41 -20.60
N LYS A 294 -16.50 19.63 -20.56
CA LYS A 294 -17.03 20.79 -21.30
C LYS A 294 -17.04 20.54 -22.81
N GLU A 295 -15.94 20.04 -23.35
CA GLU A 295 -15.83 19.68 -24.77
C GLU A 295 -16.85 18.59 -25.18
N GLN A 296 -17.29 17.76 -24.25
CA GLN A 296 -18.32 16.72 -24.46
C GLN A 296 -19.76 17.21 -24.20
N GLY A 297 -19.96 18.47 -23.82
CA GLY A 297 -21.27 19.01 -23.45
C GLY A 297 -21.88 18.37 -22.20
N LYS A 298 -21.07 17.79 -21.31
CA LYS A 298 -21.52 17.09 -20.09
C LYS A 298 -21.59 17.99 -18.86
N VAL A 299 -21.07 19.22 -18.94
CA VAL A 299 -21.10 20.25 -17.88
C VAL A 299 -21.32 21.62 -18.49
#